data_AF-A0A1G3L313-F1
#
_entry.id   AF-A0A1G3L313-F1
#
_cell.length_a   1.000
_cell.length_b   1.000
_cell.length_c   1.000
_cell.angle_alpha   90.00
_cell.angle_beta   90.00
_cell.angle_gamma   90.00
#
_symmetry.space_group_name_H-M   'P 1'
#
loop_
_entity.id
_entity.type
_entity.pdbx_description
1 polymer ?
#
loop_
_entity_poly.entity_id
_entity_poly.type
_entity_poly.pdbx_seq_one_letter_code
_entity_poly.pdbx_strand_id
1 'polypeptide(L)'
;MIFFRLYLFFIAFVFISCNSISKDNVKKVDDNIIQTKDVNDSIIKRKVTINDEDILKDDYYDKIDEIILDVPFIPQFPPGTSWQKTKNCSQTAYLMVSCYYSNILPTVEGIKKIDDWLYQNLKLSIDNYNGSPLNIFQMHYLALNYEKYYNSEIIYDFDEKLIKRELIFGNLIIVSVFYPSPSDPKTKIHHAMVIVGINKEFIYVNDPGRTKGKSYKYKIEEFKEFVDEIPYCLLVVKRD
;
A
#
# COMPACT_ATOMS: atom_id res chain seq x y z
N MET A 1 2.71 -5.64 -71.49
CA MET A 1 4.04 -5.66 -70.83
C MET A 1 3.80 -6.03 -69.37
N ILE A 2 3.75 -7.28 -68.92
CA ILE A 2 4.70 -8.43 -68.86
C ILE A 2 5.90 -8.20 -67.90
N PHE A 3 6.05 -9.17 -66.97
CA PHE A 3 7.07 -9.48 -65.93
C PHE A 3 6.82 -8.83 -64.55
N PHE A 4 6.49 -9.53 -63.43
CA PHE A 4 6.87 -10.81 -62.80
C PHE A 4 8.31 -10.89 -62.25
N ARG A 5 8.45 -10.90 -60.90
CA ARG A 5 9.54 -11.44 -60.04
C ARG A 5 9.27 -10.98 -58.60
N LEU A 6 8.69 -11.74 -57.67
CA LEU A 6 9.17 -12.95 -56.96
C LEU A 6 10.66 -12.90 -56.55
N TYR A 7 10.91 -12.72 -55.26
CA TYR A 7 12.12 -13.18 -54.57
C TYR A 7 11.73 -13.82 -53.23
N LEU A 8 11.57 -15.15 -53.25
CA LEU A 8 11.94 -16.04 -52.15
C LEU A 8 13.47 -16.15 -52.12
N PHE A 9 14.11 -16.27 -50.94
CA PHE A 9 15.15 -17.29 -50.70
C PHE A 9 15.56 -17.36 -49.20
N PHE A 10 15.22 -18.49 -48.57
CA PHE A 10 15.98 -19.37 -47.66
C PHE A 10 16.68 -18.89 -46.36
N ILE A 11 16.10 -19.33 -45.23
CA ILE A 11 16.59 -20.26 -44.18
C ILE A 11 18.11 -20.30 -43.87
N ALA A 12 18.43 -20.10 -42.58
CA ALA A 12 19.43 -20.90 -41.87
C ALA A 12 19.04 -21.06 -40.38
N PHE A 13 18.56 -22.26 -40.04
CA PHE A 13 18.52 -22.80 -38.68
C PHE A 13 19.95 -23.06 -38.20
N VAL A 14 20.30 -22.64 -36.99
CA VAL A 14 21.45 -23.20 -36.26
C VAL A 14 20.91 -23.84 -34.98
N PHE A 15 20.81 -25.16 -35.03
CA PHE A 15 20.79 -26.02 -33.85
C PHE A 15 22.19 -26.06 -33.26
N ILE A 16 22.35 -25.74 -31.98
CA ILE A 16 23.46 -26.25 -31.17
C ILE A 16 22.84 -27.09 -30.06
N SER A 17 23.08 -28.39 -30.17
CA SER A 17 22.75 -29.41 -29.18
C SER A 17 23.95 -29.69 -28.28
N CYS A 18 23.63 -30.13 -27.05
CA CYS A 18 24.44 -30.95 -26.15
C CYS A 18 25.64 -30.31 -25.42
N ASN A 19 25.59 -30.24 -24.09
CA ASN A 19 25.87 -31.42 -23.27
C ASN A 19 25.56 -31.21 -21.77
N SER A 20 24.98 -32.25 -21.18
CA SER A 20 24.82 -32.51 -19.75
C SER A 20 26.16 -32.83 -19.09
N ILE A 21 26.46 -32.20 -17.94
CA ILE A 21 27.49 -32.68 -17.00
C ILE A 21 26.97 -32.60 -15.55
N SER A 22 27.43 -33.59 -14.80
CA SER A 22 27.00 -34.26 -13.57
C SER A 22 26.72 -33.46 -12.29
N LYS A 23 25.87 -34.09 -11.46
CA LYS A 23 25.85 -33.99 -9.99
C LYS A 23 27.21 -34.37 -9.39
N ASP A 24 27.48 -33.75 -8.24
CA ASP A 24 28.42 -34.09 -7.16
C ASP A 24 29.50 -33.03 -6.93
N ASN A 25 29.32 -32.21 -5.89
CA ASN A 25 30.24 -32.17 -4.75
C ASN A 25 29.73 -31.24 -3.65
N VAL A 26 29.40 -31.87 -2.53
CA VAL A 26 29.23 -31.28 -1.21
C VAL A 26 30.56 -30.68 -0.75
N LYS A 27 30.54 -29.42 -0.29
CA LYS A 27 31.54 -28.91 0.67
C LYS A 27 30.83 -28.24 1.83
N LYS A 28 30.88 -28.90 2.99
CA LYS A 28 30.74 -28.31 4.33
C LYS A 28 31.89 -27.32 4.55
N VAL A 29 31.59 -26.13 5.07
CA VAL A 29 32.48 -25.38 5.99
C VAL A 29 31.64 -24.54 6.96
N ASP A 30 31.70 -24.99 8.21
CA ASP A 30 31.70 -24.36 9.54
C ASP A 30 30.90 -23.10 9.92
N ASP A 31 30.24 -23.29 11.07
CA ASP A 31 29.69 -22.34 12.01
C ASP A 31 30.78 -21.49 12.70
N ASN A 32 30.59 -20.16 12.79
CA ASN A 32 30.49 -19.42 14.07
C ASN A 32 30.43 -17.89 13.89
N ILE A 33 29.27 -17.33 14.29
CA ILE A 33 29.06 -16.16 15.19
C ILE A 33 29.73 -14.81 14.85
N ILE A 34 28.88 -13.83 14.46
CA ILE A 34 28.83 -12.52 15.15
C ILE A 34 27.36 -12.16 15.42
N GLN A 35 27.04 -12.01 16.70
CA GLN A 35 25.79 -11.48 17.24
C GLN A 35 25.65 -9.98 16.97
N THR A 36 24.49 -9.57 16.45
CA THR A 36 23.81 -8.31 16.80
C THR A 36 22.30 -8.60 16.87
N LYS A 37 21.79 -9.03 18.03
CA LYS A 37 20.89 -8.27 18.91
C LYS A 37 19.81 -7.50 18.14
N ASP A 38 18.66 -8.13 17.92
CA ASP A 38 17.51 -8.15 18.84
C ASP A 38 16.73 -6.83 18.80
N VAL A 39 15.65 -6.82 18.01
CA VAL A 39 14.29 -6.30 18.34
C VAL A 39 13.28 -6.61 17.21
N ASN A 40 13.69 -6.89 15.96
CA ASN A 40 12.74 -7.03 14.84
C ASN A 40 12.36 -8.46 14.41
N ASP A 41 12.89 -9.51 15.05
CA ASP A 41 12.80 -10.89 14.53
C ASP A 41 11.69 -11.75 15.18
N SER A 42 10.97 -11.24 16.19
CA SER A 42 9.94 -12.01 16.91
C SER A 42 8.52 -11.88 16.34
N ILE A 43 8.24 -10.91 15.45
CA ILE A 43 6.90 -10.71 14.86
C ILE A 43 6.84 -11.26 13.41
N ILE A 44 7.97 -11.39 12.70
CA ILE A 44 8.00 -11.74 11.27
C ILE A 44 8.29 -13.25 11.01
N LYS A 45 8.54 -14.05 12.06
CA LYS A 45 8.73 -15.52 11.96
C LYS A 45 7.51 -16.37 12.32
N ARG A 46 6.30 -15.84 12.15
CA ARG A 46 5.17 -16.70 11.74
C ARG A 46 5.05 -16.63 10.22
N LYS A 47 5.99 -17.28 9.54
CA LYS A 47 5.73 -17.80 8.20
C LYS A 47 4.74 -18.94 8.40
N VAL A 48 3.48 -18.58 8.62
CA VAL A 48 2.40 -19.56 8.64
C VAL A 48 2.38 -20.10 7.23
N THR A 49 2.81 -21.35 7.06
CA THR A 49 2.57 -22.11 5.84
C THR A 49 1.07 -22.40 5.84
N ILE A 50 0.25 -21.38 5.58
CA ILE A 50 -1.18 -21.58 5.41
C ILE A 50 -1.31 -22.17 4.02
N ASN A 51 -1.83 -23.38 3.92
CA ASN A 51 -2.29 -23.88 2.64
C ASN A 51 -3.44 -22.97 2.19
N ASP A 52 -3.45 -22.57 0.91
CA ASP A 52 -4.49 -21.70 0.35
C ASP A 52 -5.91 -22.22 0.66
N GLU A 53 -6.07 -23.55 0.78
CA GLU A 53 -7.32 -24.22 1.16
C GLU A 53 -7.83 -23.90 2.58
N ASP A 54 -6.94 -23.63 3.54
CA ASP A 54 -7.32 -23.26 4.91
C ASP A 54 -7.64 -21.77 5.04
N ILE A 55 -7.11 -20.92 4.15
CA ILE A 55 -7.43 -19.48 4.07
C ILE A 55 -8.82 -19.23 3.47
N LEU A 56 -9.33 -20.17 2.67
CA LEU A 56 -10.63 -20.09 2.02
C LEU A 56 -11.81 -20.51 2.92
N LYS A 57 -11.54 -21.00 4.14
CA LYS A 57 -12.60 -21.26 5.11
C LYS A 57 -12.91 -19.96 5.85
N ASP A 58 -14.16 -19.48 5.73
CA ASP A 58 -14.64 -18.25 6.36
C ASP A 58 -14.37 -18.20 7.88
N ASP A 59 -14.21 -19.35 8.55
CA ASP A 59 -13.96 -19.46 10.00
C ASP A 59 -12.49 -19.24 10.41
N TYR A 60 -11.54 -19.19 9.46
CA TYR A 60 -10.12 -19.03 9.78
C TYR A 60 -9.82 -17.61 10.29
N TYR A 61 -10.36 -16.60 9.61
CA TYR A 61 -10.17 -15.19 9.95
C TYR A 61 -10.72 -14.84 11.34
N ASP A 62 -11.75 -15.56 11.78
CA ASP A 62 -12.38 -15.37 13.08
C ASP A 62 -11.52 -15.85 14.26
N LYS A 63 -10.49 -16.68 13.99
CA LYS A 63 -9.55 -17.18 15.01
C LYS A 63 -8.41 -16.19 15.31
N ILE A 64 -8.23 -15.18 14.48
CA ILE A 64 -7.19 -14.16 14.68
C ILE A 64 -7.81 -13.01 15.46
N ASP A 65 -7.42 -12.90 16.74
CA ASP A 65 -7.97 -11.89 17.65
C ASP A 65 -7.55 -10.47 17.28
N GLU A 66 -6.32 -10.29 16.80
CA GLU A 66 -5.75 -8.98 16.45
C GLU A 66 -4.70 -9.11 15.34
N ILE A 67 -4.75 -8.17 14.38
CA ILE A 67 -3.75 -7.99 13.33
C ILE A 67 -3.31 -6.53 13.39
N ILE A 68 -2.00 -6.28 13.49
CA ILE A 68 -1.41 -4.94 13.36
C ILE A 68 -0.12 -5.05 12.56
N LEU A 69 -0.07 -4.36 11.43
CA LEU A 69 1.11 -4.22 10.58
C LEU A 69 1.92 -2.99 11.03
N ASP A 70 3.24 -3.13 11.15
CA ASP A 70 4.13 -2.01 11.45
C ASP A 70 4.41 -1.16 10.20
N VAL A 71 3.40 -0.39 9.81
CA VAL A 71 3.50 0.54 8.67
C VAL A 71 4.21 1.81 9.14
N PRO A 72 5.26 2.28 8.42
CA PRO A 72 5.97 3.49 8.80
C PRO A 72 5.05 4.71 8.68
N PHE A 73 5.27 5.71 9.55
CA PHE A 73 4.34 6.82 9.73
C PHE A 73 5.01 8.18 9.53
N ILE A 74 4.28 9.11 8.90
CA ILE A 74 4.60 10.53 8.90
C ILE A 74 3.28 11.34 8.91
N PRO A 75 3.22 12.49 9.62
CA PRO A 75 2.11 13.43 9.47
C PRO A 75 2.14 14.13 8.10
N GLN A 76 0.99 14.63 7.62
CA GLN A 76 0.89 15.41 6.37
C GLN A 76 1.45 16.84 6.46
N PHE A 77 1.84 17.28 7.66
CA PHE A 77 2.45 18.57 7.90
C PHE A 77 3.69 18.43 8.78
N PRO A 78 4.83 19.05 8.41
CA PRO A 78 5.17 19.70 7.11
C PRO A 78 5.07 18.73 5.90
N PRO A 79 5.05 19.17 4.61
CA PRO A 79 5.70 20.35 3.99
C PRO A 79 4.86 21.62 3.83
N GLY A 80 3.55 21.57 4.06
CA GLY A 80 2.67 22.73 3.84
C GLY A 80 2.97 23.92 4.74
N THR A 81 2.13 24.95 4.63
CA THR A 81 2.28 26.22 5.37
C THR A 81 1.61 26.19 6.75
N SER A 82 0.55 25.39 6.93
CA SER A 82 -0.10 25.15 8.22
C SER A 82 -0.99 23.92 8.20
N TRP A 83 -1.33 23.39 9.39
CA TRP A 83 -2.28 22.29 9.57
C TRP A 83 -3.66 22.56 8.94
N GLN A 84 -4.13 23.80 8.99
CA GLN A 84 -5.45 24.18 8.47
C GLN A 84 -5.48 24.29 6.94
N LYS A 85 -4.31 24.40 6.30
CA LYS A 85 -4.19 24.59 4.85
C LYS A 85 -3.76 23.33 4.11
N THR A 86 -2.97 22.47 4.76
CA THR A 86 -2.49 21.23 4.15
C THR A 86 -3.67 20.32 3.75
N LYS A 87 -3.59 19.80 2.53
CA LYS A 87 -4.52 18.87 1.89
C LYS A 87 -3.78 17.60 1.45
N ASN A 88 -2.67 17.30 2.11
CA ASN A 88 -1.76 16.21 1.77
C ASN A 88 -2.13 14.85 2.40
N CYS A 89 -3.35 14.68 2.92
CA CYS A 89 -3.74 13.42 3.56
C CYS A 89 -3.62 12.23 2.60
N SER A 90 -4.12 12.34 1.36
CA SER A 90 -4.04 11.27 0.35
C SER A 90 -2.61 10.97 -0.10
N GLN A 91 -1.81 12.01 -0.35
CA GLN A 91 -0.39 11.90 -0.73
C GLN A 91 0.40 11.20 0.36
N THR A 92 0.17 11.60 1.61
CA THR A 92 0.88 11.05 2.78
C THR A 92 0.45 9.62 3.05
N ALA A 93 -0.85 9.31 2.96
CA ALA A 93 -1.34 7.94 3.08
C ALA A 93 -0.71 7.01 2.01
N TYR A 94 -0.68 7.46 0.76
CA TYR A 94 0.00 6.72 -0.31
C TYR A 94 1.49 6.53 -0.04
N LEU A 95 2.19 7.58 0.40
CA LEU A 95 3.62 7.50 0.73
C LEU A 95 3.90 6.46 1.81
N MET A 96 3.10 6.41 2.88
CA MET A 96 3.25 5.42 3.94
C MET A 96 3.12 3.98 3.40
N VAL A 97 2.17 3.74 2.50
CA VAL A 97 1.98 2.43 1.84
C VAL A 97 3.17 2.08 0.93
N SER A 98 3.61 3.01 0.08
CA SER A 98 4.77 2.81 -0.79
C SER A 98 6.04 2.51 0.01
N CYS A 99 6.25 3.25 1.10
CA CYS A 99 7.40 3.09 1.99
C CYS A 99 7.38 1.75 2.74
N TYR A 100 6.20 1.28 3.16
CA TYR A 100 6.03 -0.06 3.73
C TYR A 100 6.52 -1.15 2.77
N TYR A 101 6.06 -1.14 1.52
CA TYR A 101 6.42 -2.16 0.54
C TYR A 101 7.88 -2.06 0.05
N SER A 102 8.46 -0.88 0.15
CA SER A 102 9.86 -0.60 -0.22
C SER A 102 10.83 -0.75 0.96
N ASN A 103 10.32 -1.02 2.18
CA ASN A 103 11.10 -1.10 3.41
C ASN A 103 11.99 0.14 3.67
N ILE A 104 11.40 1.33 3.45
CA ILE A 104 12.04 2.63 3.71
C ILE A 104 11.14 3.49 4.61
N LEU A 105 11.67 4.60 5.12
CA LEU A 105 10.89 5.55 5.91
C LEU A 105 10.31 6.67 5.03
N PRO A 106 9.04 7.06 5.23
CA PRO A 106 8.46 8.21 4.57
C PRO A 106 9.14 9.49 5.07
N THR A 107 9.26 10.47 4.17
CA THR A 107 9.92 11.76 4.45
C THR A 107 9.08 12.92 3.94
N VAL A 108 9.32 14.11 4.48
CA VAL A 108 8.71 15.36 3.99
C VAL A 108 8.99 15.56 2.50
N GLU A 109 10.21 15.24 2.05
CA GLU A 109 10.57 15.32 0.63
C GLU A 109 9.83 14.27 -0.22
N GLY A 110 9.51 13.10 0.35
CA GLY A 110 8.63 12.12 -0.30
C GLY A 110 7.23 12.67 -0.58
N ILE A 111 6.65 13.43 0.36
CA ILE A 111 5.35 14.10 0.17
C ILE A 111 5.47 15.11 -0.98
N LYS A 112 6.53 15.93 -0.98
CA LYS A 112 6.77 16.93 -2.03
C LYS A 112 6.93 16.30 -3.42
N LYS A 113 7.64 15.18 -3.53
CA LYS A 113 7.79 14.45 -4.80
C LYS A 113 6.46 13.93 -5.35
N ILE A 114 5.56 13.49 -4.48
CA ILE A 114 4.21 13.10 -4.89
C ILE A 114 3.43 14.33 -5.37
N ASP A 115 3.48 15.45 -4.65
CA ASP A 115 2.85 16.71 -5.09
C ASP A 115 3.39 17.17 -6.45
N ASP A 116 4.71 17.14 -6.65
CA ASP A 116 5.36 17.50 -7.92
C ASP A 116 4.91 16.56 -9.05
N TRP A 117 4.80 15.26 -8.79
CA TRP A 117 4.31 14.29 -9.76
C TRP A 117 2.84 14.51 -10.10
N LEU A 118 1.98 14.80 -9.12
CA LEU A 118 0.56 15.10 -9.32
C LEU A 118 0.39 16.40 -10.14
N TYR A 119 1.22 17.41 -9.89
CA TYR A 119 1.26 18.60 -10.73
C TYR A 119 1.66 18.28 -12.17
N GLN A 120 2.71 17.49 -12.38
CA GLN A 120 3.19 17.15 -13.72
C GLN A 120 2.15 16.35 -14.52
N ASN A 121 1.52 15.36 -13.89
CA ASN A 121 0.68 14.36 -14.56
C ASN A 121 -0.82 14.69 -14.56
N LEU A 122 -1.32 15.38 -13.52
CA LEU A 122 -2.74 15.69 -13.35
C LEU A 122 -3.04 17.20 -13.28
N LYS A 123 -2.01 18.06 -13.36
CA LYS A 123 -2.11 19.53 -13.26
C LYS A 123 -2.74 20.01 -11.95
N LEU A 124 -2.60 19.24 -10.88
CA LEU A 124 -3.04 19.62 -9.54
C LEU A 124 -2.10 20.66 -8.93
N SER A 125 -2.64 21.64 -8.23
CA SER A 125 -1.83 22.72 -7.64
C SER A 125 -0.90 22.19 -6.55
N ILE A 126 0.35 22.66 -6.54
CA ILE A 126 1.31 22.42 -5.46
C ILE A 126 0.95 23.25 -4.21
N ASP A 127 0.45 24.49 -4.40
CA ASP A 127 0.04 25.42 -3.34
C ASP A 127 1.04 25.52 -2.16
N ASN A 128 2.28 25.90 -2.43
CA ASN A 128 3.35 25.94 -1.41
C ASN A 128 3.48 24.62 -0.62
N TYR A 129 3.26 23.48 -1.29
CA TYR A 129 3.20 22.15 -0.72
C TYR A 129 2.15 21.97 0.38
N ASN A 130 1.09 22.79 0.37
CA ASN A 130 -0.18 22.42 0.99
C ASN A 130 -0.86 21.31 0.17
N GLY A 131 -0.47 21.11 -1.09
CA GLY A 131 -0.98 20.06 -1.96
C GLY A 131 -2.42 20.27 -2.41
N SER A 132 -2.97 19.23 -3.04
CA SER A 132 -4.34 19.20 -3.55
C SER A 132 -5.10 18.00 -3.01
N PRO A 133 -6.42 18.12 -2.73
CA PRO A 133 -7.22 16.98 -2.34
C PRO A 133 -7.34 16.02 -3.52
N LEU A 134 -7.28 14.71 -3.25
CA LEU A 134 -7.45 13.68 -4.27
C LEU A 134 -8.77 12.95 -4.04
N ASN A 135 -9.55 12.78 -5.10
CA ASN A 135 -10.62 11.79 -5.11
C ASN A 135 -10.04 10.36 -5.29
N ILE A 136 -10.88 9.35 -5.08
CA ILE A 136 -10.45 7.95 -5.13
C ILE A 136 -9.87 7.54 -6.50
N PHE A 137 -10.40 8.06 -7.60
CA PHE A 137 -9.89 7.75 -8.94
C PHE A 137 -8.50 8.36 -9.18
N GLN A 138 -8.24 9.56 -8.67
CA GLN A 138 -6.92 10.18 -8.71
C GLN A 138 -5.92 9.44 -7.82
N MET A 139 -6.35 8.97 -6.65
CA MET A 139 -5.52 8.13 -5.78
C MET A 139 -5.20 6.78 -6.44
N HIS A 140 -6.17 6.16 -7.08
CA HIS A 140 -5.97 4.93 -7.85
C HIS A 140 -4.99 5.14 -9.01
N TYR A 141 -5.15 6.23 -9.74
CA TYR A 141 -4.23 6.62 -10.80
C TYR A 141 -2.80 6.85 -10.28
N LEU A 142 -2.64 7.53 -9.14
CA LEU A 142 -1.35 7.70 -8.47
C LEU A 142 -0.73 6.33 -8.14
N ALA A 143 -1.49 5.43 -7.53
CA ALA A 143 -1.00 4.11 -7.11
C ALA A 143 -0.50 3.26 -8.28
N LEU A 144 -1.21 3.30 -9.42
CA LEU A 144 -0.82 2.55 -10.63
C LEU A 144 0.42 3.12 -11.33
N ASN A 145 0.64 4.44 -11.27
CA ASN A 145 1.55 5.11 -12.21
C ASN A 145 2.79 5.76 -11.58
N TYR A 146 2.81 6.04 -10.26
CA TYR A 146 3.94 6.72 -9.63
C TYR A 146 5.18 5.83 -9.55
N GLU A 147 5.06 4.69 -8.86
CA GLU A 147 6.17 3.75 -8.67
C GLU A 147 6.06 2.48 -9.55
N LYS A 148 4.90 2.24 -10.19
CA LYS A 148 4.60 1.09 -11.08
C LYS A 148 4.78 -0.32 -10.47
N TYR A 149 5.22 -0.44 -9.22
CA TYR A 149 5.41 -1.70 -8.50
C TYR A 149 4.13 -2.21 -7.82
N TYR A 150 3.00 -1.52 -7.94
CA TYR A 150 1.79 -1.86 -7.21
C TYR A 150 0.65 -2.20 -8.17
N ASN A 151 -0.10 -3.23 -7.81
CA ASN A 151 -1.49 -3.35 -8.21
C ASN A 151 -2.32 -2.54 -7.21
N SER A 152 -3.45 -2.03 -7.69
CA SER A 152 -4.39 -1.35 -6.82
C SER A 152 -5.79 -1.47 -7.38
N GLU A 153 -6.76 -1.57 -6.49
CA GLU A 153 -8.17 -1.75 -6.81
C GLU A 153 -9.01 -0.82 -5.94
N ILE A 154 -10.03 -0.22 -6.54
CA ILE A 154 -11.05 0.51 -5.80
C ILE A 154 -12.07 -0.51 -5.35
N ILE A 155 -12.19 -0.70 -4.05
CA ILE A 155 -13.19 -1.58 -3.45
C ILE A 155 -14.33 -0.74 -2.91
N TYR A 156 -15.55 -1.13 -3.27
CA TYR A 156 -16.79 -0.56 -2.75
C TYR A 156 -17.41 -1.52 -1.73
N ASP A 157 -18.15 -1.00 -0.77
CA ASP A 157 -18.88 -1.76 0.24
C ASP A 157 -17.98 -2.74 1.01
N PHE A 158 -16.79 -2.26 1.43
CA PHE A 158 -15.86 -3.08 2.19
C PHE A 158 -16.32 -3.28 3.64
N ASP A 159 -16.01 -4.44 4.20
CA ASP A 159 -16.33 -4.80 5.58
C ASP A 159 -15.09 -5.22 6.39
N GLU A 160 -15.31 -5.58 7.66
CA GLU A 160 -14.25 -6.02 8.57
C GLU A 160 -13.59 -7.34 8.12
N LYS A 161 -14.32 -8.21 7.41
CA LYS A 161 -13.77 -9.47 6.88
C LYS A 161 -12.76 -9.20 5.77
N LEU A 162 -13.09 -8.29 4.85
CA LEU A 162 -12.16 -7.82 3.83
C LEU A 162 -10.92 -7.24 4.48
N ILE A 163 -11.08 -6.32 5.44
CA ILE A 163 -9.95 -5.69 6.13
C ILE A 163 -9.03 -6.75 6.76
N LYS A 164 -9.60 -7.69 7.53
CA LYS A 164 -8.83 -8.78 8.16
C LYS A 164 -8.07 -9.60 7.12
N ARG A 165 -8.77 -10.03 6.06
CA ARG A 165 -8.18 -10.84 4.99
C ARG A 165 -6.97 -10.14 4.38
N GLU A 166 -7.14 -8.90 3.94
CA GLU A 166 -6.08 -8.16 3.27
C GLU A 166 -4.88 -7.93 4.19
N LEU A 167 -5.12 -7.56 5.46
CA LEU A 167 -4.04 -7.34 6.42
C LEU A 167 -3.25 -8.62 6.73
N ILE A 168 -3.90 -9.80 6.74
CA ILE A 168 -3.19 -11.09 6.91
C ILE A 168 -2.23 -11.36 5.76
N PHE A 169 -2.61 -10.98 4.55
CA PHE A 169 -1.75 -11.08 3.38
C PHE A 169 -0.70 -9.96 3.30
N GLY A 170 -0.66 -9.05 4.28
CA GLY A 170 0.24 -7.90 4.27
C GLY A 170 -0.18 -6.82 3.26
N ASN A 171 -1.42 -6.88 2.75
CA ASN A 171 -1.96 -5.87 1.85
C ASN A 171 -2.47 -4.68 2.66
N LEU A 172 -2.11 -3.47 2.23
CA LEU A 172 -2.52 -2.22 2.87
C LEU A 172 -3.74 -1.60 2.18
N ILE A 173 -4.61 -1.02 3.01
CA ILE A 173 -5.85 -0.39 2.59
C ILE A 173 -5.76 1.11 2.90
N ILE A 174 -5.91 1.96 1.89
CA ILE A 174 -6.11 3.40 2.09
C ILE A 174 -7.61 3.66 2.08
N VAL A 175 -8.14 4.14 3.20
CA VAL A 175 -9.56 4.45 3.35
C VAL A 175 -9.81 5.94 3.16
N SER A 176 -10.88 6.28 2.44
CA SER A 176 -11.44 7.63 2.43
C SER A 176 -12.53 7.72 3.49
N VAL A 177 -12.42 8.71 4.37
CA VAL A 177 -13.39 8.98 5.43
C VAL A 177 -13.81 10.44 5.40
N PHE A 178 -14.90 10.75 6.09
CA PHE A 178 -15.51 12.06 6.15
C PHE A 178 -15.75 12.47 7.60
N TYR A 179 -14.93 13.39 8.11
CA TYR A 179 -15.07 13.92 9.47
C TYR A 179 -15.93 15.17 9.51
N PRO A 180 -16.65 15.43 10.61
CA PRO A 180 -17.24 16.74 10.84
C PRO A 180 -16.17 17.84 10.79
N SER A 181 -16.42 18.92 10.05
CA SER A 181 -15.52 20.06 10.00
C SER A 181 -15.45 20.72 11.38
N PRO A 182 -14.25 21.06 11.88
CA PRO A 182 -14.12 21.82 13.12
C PRO A 182 -14.83 23.17 13.10
N SER A 183 -15.00 23.78 11.92
CA SER A 183 -15.66 25.09 11.77
C SER A 183 -17.17 24.99 11.61
N ASP A 184 -17.68 23.86 11.12
CA ASP A 184 -19.10 23.60 10.96
C ASP A 184 -19.36 22.08 11.01
N PRO A 185 -19.82 21.55 12.16
CA PRO A 185 -20.09 20.13 12.33
C PRO A 185 -21.12 19.55 11.35
N LYS A 186 -21.92 20.37 10.67
CA LYS A 186 -22.86 19.92 9.63
C LYS A 186 -22.18 19.62 8.30
N THR A 187 -20.99 20.17 8.09
CA THR A 187 -20.18 19.90 6.90
C THR A 187 -19.22 18.77 7.21
N LYS A 188 -19.14 17.78 6.31
CA LYS A 188 -18.11 16.76 6.40
C LYS A 188 -16.93 17.11 5.49
N ILE A 189 -15.71 16.95 5.99
CA ILE A 189 -14.47 17.12 5.24
C ILE A 189 -13.89 15.75 4.90
N HIS A 190 -13.47 15.59 3.65
CA HIS A 190 -12.76 14.39 3.20
C HIS A 190 -11.41 14.26 3.89
N HIS A 191 -11.04 13.02 4.22
CA HIS A 191 -9.75 12.65 4.76
C HIS A 191 -9.34 11.27 4.28
N ALA A 192 -8.03 11.01 4.22
CA ALA A 192 -7.47 9.73 3.84
C ALA A 192 -6.53 9.20 4.93
N MET A 193 -6.67 7.92 5.26
CA MET A 193 -5.85 7.22 6.25
C MET A 193 -5.46 5.84 5.75
N VAL A 194 -4.44 5.24 6.36
CA VAL A 194 -4.07 3.84 6.06
C VAL A 194 -4.61 2.97 7.17
N ILE A 195 -5.41 1.95 6.85
CA ILE A 195 -5.76 0.91 7.82
C ILE A 195 -4.55 0.00 7.97
N VAL A 196 -4.08 -0.12 9.21
CA VAL A 196 -2.87 -0.89 9.55
C VAL A 196 -3.18 -2.05 10.48
N GLY A 197 -4.39 -2.13 11.03
CA GLY A 197 -4.77 -3.20 11.93
C GLY A 197 -6.25 -3.25 12.24
N ILE A 198 -6.68 -4.37 12.80
CA ILE A 198 -8.05 -4.59 13.27
C ILE A 198 -8.07 -5.66 14.38
N ASN A 199 -8.96 -5.50 15.35
CA ASN A 199 -9.34 -6.55 16.30
C ASN A 199 -10.87 -6.57 16.46
N LYS A 200 -11.38 -7.26 17.49
CA LYS A 200 -12.83 -7.36 17.73
C LYS A 200 -13.54 -6.04 18.08
N GLU A 201 -12.81 -5.03 18.54
CA GLU A 201 -13.38 -3.75 19.00
C GLU A 201 -12.90 -2.54 18.19
N PHE A 202 -11.67 -2.61 17.66
CA PHE A 202 -10.97 -1.45 17.10
C PHE A 202 -10.48 -1.69 15.68
N ILE A 203 -10.53 -0.63 14.88
CA ILE A 203 -9.70 -0.46 13.68
C ILE A 203 -8.52 0.43 14.03
N TYR A 204 -7.32 0.00 13.64
CA TYR A 204 -6.08 0.75 13.80
C TYR A 204 -5.70 1.39 12.47
N VAL A 205 -5.38 2.68 12.50
CA VAL A 205 -5.00 3.46 11.33
C VAL A 205 -3.72 4.24 11.55
N ASN A 206 -2.99 4.48 10.46
CA ASN A 206 -2.04 5.58 10.39
C ASN A 206 -2.78 6.81 9.85
N ASP A 207 -3.07 7.76 10.73
CA ASP A 207 -3.80 9.00 10.42
C ASP A 207 -2.82 10.17 10.15
N PRO A 208 -2.61 10.56 8.89
CA PRO A 208 -1.67 11.63 8.56
C PRO A 208 -2.15 13.03 9.02
N GLY A 209 -3.44 13.19 9.37
CA GLY A 209 -4.02 14.42 9.89
C GLY A 209 -3.62 14.75 11.33
N ARG A 210 -2.80 13.90 11.96
CA ARG A 210 -2.36 14.04 13.36
C ARG A 210 -0.85 13.96 13.47
N THR A 211 -0.24 14.75 14.35
CA THR A 211 1.19 14.59 14.69
C THR A 211 1.51 13.22 15.30
N LYS A 212 0.58 12.66 16.08
CA LYS A 212 0.68 11.34 16.72
C LYS A 212 -0.37 10.39 16.14
N GLY A 213 -0.36 10.24 14.82
CA GLY A 213 -1.34 9.44 14.09
C GLY A 213 -0.95 7.98 13.86
N LYS A 214 0.26 7.55 14.23
CA LYS A 214 0.70 6.16 14.07
C LYS A 214 -0.17 5.22 14.91
N SER A 215 -0.75 4.20 14.28
CA SER A 215 -1.60 3.18 14.92
C SER A 215 -2.69 3.77 15.81
N TYR A 216 -3.26 4.91 15.42
CA TYR A 216 -4.40 5.51 16.09
C TYR A 216 -5.59 4.55 15.99
N LYS A 217 -6.36 4.41 17.07
CA LYS A 217 -7.45 3.44 17.12
C LYS A 217 -8.81 4.13 17.17
N TYR A 218 -9.74 3.59 16.40
CA TYR A 218 -11.16 3.94 16.43
C TYR A 218 -11.95 2.72 16.85
N LYS A 219 -13.01 2.89 17.64
CA LYS A 219 -13.99 1.81 17.79
C LYS A 219 -14.59 1.52 16.43
N ILE A 220 -14.84 0.25 16.13
CA ILE A 220 -15.40 -0.17 14.83
C ILE A 220 -16.67 0.61 14.50
N GLU A 221 -17.59 0.75 15.45
CA GLU A 221 -18.84 1.49 15.23
C GLU A 221 -18.63 2.98 14.97
N GLU A 222 -17.69 3.61 15.69
CA GLU A 222 -17.32 5.01 15.44
C GLU A 222 -16.68 5.17 14.04
N PHE A 223 -15.83 4.22 13.64
CA PHE A 223 -15.20 4.24 12.33
C PHE A 223 -16.24 4.12 11.20
N LYS A 224 -17.28 3.30 11.39
CA LYS A 224 -18.39 3.14 10.44
C LYS A 224 -19.19 4.43 10.23
N GLU A 225 -19.23 5.32 11.22
CA GLU A 225 -19.89 6.64 11.06
C GLU A 225 -19.09 7.60 10.15
N PHE A 226 -17.78 7.39 10.03
CA PHE A 226 -16.90 8.24 9.21
C PHE A 226 -16.82 7.81 7.75
N VAL A 227 -17.09 6.54 7.45
CA VAL A 227 -17.16 6.09 6.06
C VAL A 227 -18.50 6.52 5.45
N ASP A 228 -18.51 6.80 4.15
CA ASP A 228 -19.72 7.23 3.42
C ASP A 228 -20.79 6.12 3.40
N GLU A 229 -22.04 6.45 3.04
CA GLU A 229 -23.13 5.45 2.95
C GLU A 229 -22.76 4.26 2.05
N ILE A 230 -21.92 4.50 1.03
CA ILE A 230 -21.23 3.46 0.27
C ILE A 230 -19.74 3.61 0.55
N PRO A 231 -19.19 2.84 1.51
CA PRO A 231 -17.79 2.97 1.88
C PRO A 231 -16.94 2.52 0.68
N TYR A 232 -15.91 3.32 0.35
CA TYR A 232 -14.93 2.92 -0.64
C TYR A 232 -13.52 3.07 -0.10
N CYS A 233 -12.65 2.16 -0.51
CA CYS A 233 -11.24 2.20 -0.17
C CYS A 233 -10.39 1.88 -1.40
N LEU A 234 -9.11 2.24 -1.32
CA LEU A 234 -8.11 1.82 -2.26
C LEU A 234 -7.32 0.68 -1.63
N LEU A 235 -7.50 -0.53 -2.15
CA LEU A 235 -6.62 -1.65 -1.87
C LEU A 235 -5.34 -1.48 -2.68
N VAL A 236 -4.18 -1.55 -2.03
CA VAL A 236 -2.87 -1.46 -2.69
C VAL A 236 -2.09 -2.73 -2.39
N VAL A 237 -1.69 -3.44 -3.43
CA VAL A 237 -1.01 -4.73 -3.37
C VAL A 237 0.34 -4.63 -4.08
N LYS A 238 1.40 -5.13 -3.45
CA LYS A 238 2.71 -5.19 -4.12
C LYS A 238 2.66 -6.17 -5.29
N ARG A 239 3.18 -5.78 -6.45
CA ARG A 239 3.43 -6.71 -7.56
C ARG A 239 4.68 -7.52 -7.21
N ASP A 240 4.58 -8.83 -7.36
CA ASP A 240 5.72 -9.76 -7.31
C ASP A 240 6.68 -9.52 -8.50
#